data_AF-A0A4Y8C3K9-F1
#
_entry.id   AF-A0A4Y8C3K9-F1
#
_cell.length_a   1.000
_cell.length_b   1.000
_cell.length_c   1.000
_cell.angle_alpha   90.00
_cell.angle_beta   90.00
_cell.angle_gamma   90.00
#
_symmetry.space_group_name_H-M   'P 1'
#
loop_
_entity.id
_entity.type
_entity.pdbx_description
1 polymer ?
#
loop_
_entity_poly.entity_id
_entity_poly.type
_entity_poly.pdbx_seq_one_letter_code
_entity_poly.pdbx_strand_id
1 'polypeptide(L)' 'IAVLMNFDKIPSVVHMILQSAFDFKAIFGGFAGSALVIGIKRGLFSNEAGMGSAPNAAAAALTSHPAKQGVIQAFSVL' A
#
# COMPACT_ATOMS: atom_id res chain seq x y z
N ILE A 1 16.58 10.00 10.40
CA ILE A 1 17.92 10.59 10.17
C ILE A 1 18.33 10.46 8.69
N ALA A 2 18.39 9.26 8.11
CA ALA A 2 18.78 9.06 6.71
C ALA A 2 17.98 9.88 5.67
N VAL A 3 16.64 9.97 5.84
CA VAL A 3 15.76 10.76 4.96
C VAL A 3 16.07 12.26 5.05
N LEU A 4 16.33 12.78 6.25
CA LEU A 4 16.65 14.20 6.47
C LEU A 4 18.01 14.58 5.86
N MET A 5 18.99 13.66 5.90
CA MET A 5 20.30 13.84 5.29
C MET A 5 20.29 13.79 3.76
N ASN A 6 19.21 13.28 3.14
CA ASN A 6 19.06 13.14 1.70
C ASN A 6 17.78 13.84 1.21
N PHE A 7 17.37 14.90 1.89
CA PHE A 7 16.10 15.59 1.63
C PHE A 7 16.03 16.13 0.19
N ASP A 8 17.17 16.57 -0.36
CA ASP A 8 17.38 17.01 -1.73
C ASP A 8 17.02 15.94 -2.78
N LYS A 9 17.12 14.65 -2.42
CA LYS A 9 16.83 13.53 -3.32
C LYS A 9 15.36 13.11 -3.32
N ILE A 10 14.57 13.56 -2.35
CA ILE A 10 13.15 13.18 -2.22
C ILE A 10 12.36 13.46 -3.52
N PRO A 11 12.47 14.64 -4.16
CA PRO A 11 11.74 14.90 -5.40
C PRO A 11 12.12 13.92 -6.53
N SER A 12 13.42 13.60 -6.66
CA SER A 12 13.89 12.65 -7.67
C SER A 12 13.40 11.23 -7.42
N VAL A 13 13.32 10.80 -6.17
CA VAL A 13 12.80 9.47 -5.80
C VAL A 13 11.31 9.37 -6.11
N VAL A 14 10.53 10.40 -5.78
CA VAL A 14 9.09 10.43 -6.12
C VAL A 14 8.88 10.36 -7.64
N HIS A 15 9.68 11.11 -8.41
CA HIS A 15 9.61 11.07 -9.87
C HIS A 15 9.92 9.65 -10.41
N MET A 16 10.96 9.01 -9.88
CA MET A 16 11.36 7.67 -10.27
C MET A 16 10.28 6.63 -9.97
N ILE A 17 9.64 6.70 -8.79
CA ILE A 17 8.54 5.79 -8.41
C ILE A 17 7.40 5.89 -9.43
N LEU A 18 6.98 7.10 -9.78
CA LEU A 18 5.89 7.32 -10.73
C LEU A 18 6.29 6.85 -12.15
N GLN A 19 7.49 7.18 -12.61
CA GLN A 19 7.96 6.70 -13.92
C GLN A 19 8.00 5.17 -13.98
N SER A 20 8.56 4.50 -12.97
CA SER A 20 8.66 3.04 -12.96
C SER A 20 7.33 2.34 -12.78
N ALA A 21 6.38 2.94 -12.03
CA ALA A 21 5.05 2.37 -11.85
C ALA A 21 4.21 2.41 -13.14
N PHE A 22 4.37 3.46 -13.94
CA PHE A 22 3.61 3.67 -15.19
C PHE A 22 4.45 3.45 -16.46
N ASP A 23 5.56 2.72 -16.38
CA ASP A 23 6.36 2.39 -17.56
C ASP A 23 5.62 1.37 -18.45
N PHE A 24 4.95 1.88 -19.48
CA PHE A 24 4.21 1.07 -20.44
C PHE A 24 5.10 0.07 -21.18
N LYS A 25 6.40 0.32 -21.38
CA LYS A 25 7.30 -0.67 -21.99
C LYS A 25 7.44 -1.91 -21.11
N ALA A 26 7.58 -1.73 -19.80
CA ALA A 26 7.63 -2.83 -18.84
C ALA A 26 6.28 -3.58 -18.76
N ILE A 27 5.16 -2.87 -18.93
CA ILE A 27 3.80 -3.44 -18.93
C ILE A 27 3.56 -4.30 -20.19
N PHE A 28 4.02 -3.86 -21.37
CA PHE A 28 3.92 -4.63 -22.63
C PHE A 28 4.82 -5.88 -22.66
N GLY A 29 5.89 -5.91 -21.86
CA GLY A 29 6.74 -7.10 -21.67
C GLY A 29 6.04 -8.26 -20.93
N GLY A 30 4.83 -8.04 -20.39
CA GLY A 30 3.98 -9.05 -19.79
C GLY A 30 3.41 -8.60 -18.44
N PHE A 31 2.10 -8.72 -18.28
CA PHE A 31 1.38 -8.30 -17.06
C PHE A 31 1.92 -9.00 -15.80
N ALA A 32 2.32 -10.27 -15.91
CA ALA A 32 2.78 -11.12 -14.81
C ALA A 32 4.10 -10.68 -14.15
N GLY A 33 4.92 -9.84 -14.81
CA GLY A 33 6.21 -9.37 -14.29
C GLY A 33 6.28 -7.87 -14.00
N SER A 34 5.17 -7.14 -14.21
CA SER A 34 5.18 -5.68 -14.03
C SER A 34 5.41 -5.29 -12.57
N ALA A 35 6.10 -4.17 -12.36
CA ALA A 35 6.28 -3.57 -11.02
C ALA A 35 4.94 -3.33 -10.33
N LEU A 36 3.88 -3.06 -11.10
CA LEU A 36 2.51 -2.92 -10.63
C LEU A 36 1.98 -4.21 -10.00
N VAL A 37 2.06 -5.35 -10.69
CA VAL A 37 1.54 -6.63 -10.17
C VAL A 37 2.32 -7.10 -8.96
N ILE A 38 3.64 -6.95 -8.97
CA ILE A 38 4.49 -7.27 -7.80
C ILE A 38 4.15 -6.34 -6.63
N GLY A 39 3.96 -5.04 -6.90
CA GLY A 39 3.57 -4.04 -5.92
C GLY A 39 2.22 -4.37 -5.28
N ILE A 40 1.20 -4.67 -6.07
CA ILE A 40 -0.13 -5.07 -5.59
C ILE A 40 -0.04 -6.31 -4.70
N LYS A 41 0.64 -7.38 -5.17
CA LYS A 41 0.79 -8.62 -4.39
C LYS A 41 1.46 -8.38 -3.04
N ARG A 42 2.55 -7.59 -3.02
CA ARG A 42 3.27 -7.27 -1.78
C ARG A 42 2.48 -6.33 -0.88
N GLY A 43 1.74 -5.38 -1.45
CA GLY A 43 0.87 -4.46 -0.70
C GLY A 43 -0.24 -5.22 0.03
N LEU A 44 -0.98 -6.08 -0.68
CA LEU A 44 -2.05 -6.90 -0.10
C LEU A 44 -1.53 -7.82 1.01
N PHE A 45 -0.32 -8.37 0.87
CA PHE A 45 0.30 -9.17 1.92
C PHE A 45 0.75 -8.33 3.14
N SER A 46 1.12 -7.07 2.91
CA SER A 46 1.62 -6.18 3.98
C SER A 46 0.50 -5.60 4.84
N ASN A 47 -0.67 -5.31 4.25
CA ASN A 47 -1.75 -4.60 4.94
C ASN A 47 -3.06 -5.39 5.03
N GLU A 48 -3.07 -6.65 4.54
CA GLU A 48 -4.21 -7.56 4.58
C GLU A 48 -5.50 -7.01 3.95
N ALA A 49 -5.39 -6.01 3.07
CA ALA A 49 -6.54 -5.44 2.38
C ALA A 49 -7.26 -6.51 1.56
N GLY A 50 -8.56 -6.68 1.80
CA GLY A 50 -9.37 -7.70 1.12
C GLY A 50 -9.10 -9.15 1.54
N MET A 51 -8.21 -9.41 2.52
CA MET A 51 -7.93 -10.75 3.02
C MET A 51 -9.01 -11.27 3.99
N GLY A 52 -9.80 -10.37 4.59
CA GLY A 52 -10.91 -10.71 5.48
C GLY A 52 -10.52 -11.11 6.91
N SER A 53 -9.22 -11.13 7.23
CA SER A 53 -8.67 -11.38 8.57
C SER A 53 -8.75 -10.15 9.48
N ALA A 54 -8.56 -8.95 8.94
CA ALA A 54 -8.57 -7.71 9.73
C ALA A 54 -9.87 -7.52 10.55
N PRO A 55 -11.09 -7.81 10.04
CA PRO A 55 -12.34 -7.71 10.80
C PRO A 55 -12.36 -8.53 12.10
N ASN A 56 -11.57 -9.61 12.20
CA ASN A 56 -11.52 -10.44 13.39
C ASN A 56 -10.91 -9.67 14.58
N ALA A 57 -9.85 -8.90 14.34
CA ALA A 57 -9.26 -8.03 15.35
C ALA A 57 -10.19 -6.87 15.71
N ALA A 58 -10.89 -6.32 14.71
CA ALA A 58 -11.88 -5.27 14.92
C ALA A 58 -13.11 -5.73 15.73
N ALA A 59 -13.52 -6.99 15.61
CA ALA A 59 -14.64 -7.56 16.35
C ALA A 59 -14.36 -7.67 17.86
N ALA A 60 -13.09 -7.74 18.27
CA ALA A 60 -12.69 -7.75 19.67
C ALA A 60 -12.64 -6.35 20.31
N ALA A 61 -12.74 -5.27 19.51
CA ALA A 61 -12.67 -3.90 20.00
C ALA A 61 -13.97 -3.48 20.69
N LEU A 62 -13.83 -2.83 21.85
CA LEU A 62 -14.97 -2.21 22.53
C LEU A 62 -15.39 -0.95 21.76
N THR A 63 -16.44 -1.05 20.95
CA THR A 63 -16.98 0.07 20.18
C THR A 63 -18.48 0.23 20.42
N SER A 64 -18.94 1.48 20.47
CA SER A 64 -20.37 1.78 20.62
C SER A 64 -21.16 1.58 19.32
N HIS A 65 -20.48 1.54 18.17
CA HIS A 65 -21.12 1.40 16.86
C HIS A 65 -20.14 0.79 15.85
N PRO A 66 -20.56 -0.19 15.02
CA PRO A 66 -19.68 -0.87 14.07
C PRO A 66 -19.01 0.10 13.10
N ALA A 67 -19.71 1.13 12.64
CA ALA A 67 -19.13 2.15 11.75
C ALA A 67 -17.91 2.88 12.36
N LYS A 68 -17.86 3.10 13.68
CA LYS A 68 -16.70 3.75 14.32
C LYS A 68 -15.46 2.88 14.21
N GLN A 69 -15.62 1.58 14.46
CA GLN A 69 -14.52 0.62 14.35
C GLN A 69 -14.14 0.39 12.89
N GLY A 70 -15.11 0.37 11.98
CA GLY A 70 -14.87 0.29 10.54
C GLY A 70 -14.04 1.45 10.00
N VAL A 71 -14.29 2.68 10.47
CA VAL A 71 -13.48 3.85 10.09
C VAL A 71 -12.05 3.73 10.59
N ILE A 72 -11.84 3.34 11.86
CA ILE A 72 -10.50 3.13 12.42
C ILE A 72 -9.74 2.07 11.64
N GLN A 73 -10.43 0.98 11.28
CA GLN A 73 -9.87 -0.11 10.50
C GLN A 73 -9.55 0.27 9.06
N ALA A 74 -10.31 1.17 8.43
CA ALA A 74 -9.98 1.64 7.09
C ALA A 74 -8.63 2.37 7.05
N PHE A 75 -8.22 3.03 8.14
CA PHE A 75 -6.91 3.69 8.25
C PHE A 75 -5.75 2.73 8.53
N SER A 76 -6.00 1.47 8.87
CA SER A 76 -4.92 0.50 9.09
C SER A 76 -4.34 -0.05 7.78
N VAL A 77 -5.00 0.20 6.64
CA VAL A 77 -4.49 -0.11 5.32
C VAL A 77 -3.61 1.06 4.86
N LEU A 78 -2.30 0.94 5.09
CA LEU A 78 -1.26 1.83 4.53
C LEU A 78 -0.34 1.06 3.59
#